data_AF-A0A662Q650-F1
#
_entry.id   AF-A0A662Q650-F1
#
_cell.length_a   1.000
_cell.length_b   1.000
_cell.length_c   1.000
_cell.angle_alpha   90.00
_cell.angle_beta   90.00
_cell.angle_gamma   90.00
#
_symmetry.space_group_name_H-M   'P 1'
#
loop_
_entity.id
_entity.type
_entity.pdbx_description
1 polymer ?
#
loop_
_entity_poly.entity_id
_entity_poly.type
_entity_poly.pdbx_seq_one_letter_code
_entity_poly.pdbx_strand_id
1 'polypeptide(L)'
;MRAFTDFWVKVRDLDQASDILKKLRELGFSNAVIEAGEGVLERFDELRRIGEEQGIKVYRKLVLKPDGRKSLLRSLRSNRGKFEIITVLCENLETALVAARDSRVDSLI
;
A
#
# COMPACT_ATOMS: atom_id res chain seq x y z
N MET A 1 16.15 -14.69 -10.00
CA MET A 1 15.99 -14.78 -8.54
C MET A 1 14.53 -14.50 -8.21
N ARG A 2 13.89 -15.27 -7.33
CA ARG A 2 12.49 -15.02 -6.93
C ARG A 2 12.47 -13.82 -5.98
N ALA A 3 11.51 -12.91 -6.17
CA ALA A 3 11.27 -11.79 -5.28
C ALA A 3 10.07 -12.13 -4.37
N PHE A 4 10.24 -11.99 -3.07
CA PHE A 4 9.17 -12.17 -2.09
C PHE A 4 8.71 -10.81 -1.61
N THR A 5 7.40 -10.57 -1.67
CA THR A 5 6.79 -9.28 -1.33
C THR A 5 5.74 -9.48 -0.25
N ASP A 6 5.88 -8.78 0.87
CA ASP A 6 4.77 -8.61 1.78
C ASP A 6 3.85 -7.53 1.19
N PHE A 7 2.63 -7.93 0.85
CA PHE A 7 1.70 -7.07 0.09
C PHE A 7 0.85 -6.17 0.98
N TRP A 8 0.97 -6.27 2.31
CA TRP A 8 0.25 -5.38 3.21
C TRP A 8 0.91 -5.24 4.60
N VAL A 9 1.76 -4.22 4.72
CA VAL A 9 2.42 -3.86 5.96
C VAL A 9 1.89 -2.51 6.46
N LYS A 10 1.40 -2.48 7.70
CA LYS A 10 0.93 -1.24 8.34
C LYS A 10 2.02 -0.64 9.20
N VAL A 11 2.30 0.65 9.01
CA VAL A 11 3.31 1.38 9.79
C VAL A 11 2.71 2.64 10.41
N ARG A 12 3.14 2.98 11.63
CA ARG A 12 2.67 4.15 12.38
C ARG A 12 3.67 5.30 12.36
N ASP A 13 4.96 4.97 12.39
CA ASP A 13 6.08 5.88 12.42
C ASP A 13 7.31 5.23 11.75
N LEU A 14 8.37 6.02 11.53
CA LEU A 14 9.57 5.55 10.82
C LEU A 14 10.42 4.57 11.65
N ASP A 15 10.42 4.70 12.97
CA ASP A 15 11.19 3.80 13.85
C ASP A 15 10.58 2.40 13.81
N GLN A 16 9.25 2.31 13.97
CA GLN A 16 8.50 1.08 13.81
C GLN A 16 8.69 0.50 12.40
N ALA A 17 8.63 1.34 11.36
CA ALA A 17 8.80 0.89 9.98
C ALA A 17 10.19 0.26 9.78
N SER A 18 11.23 0.89 10.29
CA SER A 18 12.61 0.37 10.26
C SER A 18 12.72 -1.00 10.92
N ASP A 19 12.13 -1.18 12.10
CA ASP A 19 12.13 -2.47 12.81
C ASP A 19 11.39 -3.58 12.05
N ILE A 20 10.25 -3.25 11.42
CA ILE A 20 9.47 -4.21 10.64
C ILE A 20 10.22 -4.60 9.36
N LEU A 21 10.79 -3.63 8.65
CA LEU A 21 11.55 -3.87 7.41
C LEU A 21 12.76 -4.76 7.68
N LYS A 22 13.48 -4.54 8.79
CA LYS A 22 14.59 -5.42 9.19
C LYS A 22 14.13 -6.87 9.40
N LYS A 23 13.02 -7.08 10.10
CA LYS A 23 12.44 -8.42 10.31
C LYS A 23 11.99 -9.07 9.00
N LEU A 24 11.35 -8.31 8.11
CA LEU A 24 10.98 -8.81 6.79
C LEU A 24 12.21 -9.27 6.00
N ARG A 25 13.34 -8.57 6.13
CA ARG A 25 14.58 -8.92 5.45
C ARG A 25 15.14 -10.24 5.99
N GLU A 26 15.15 -10.40 7.31
CA GLU A 26 15.56 -11.63 7.99
C GLU A 26 14.70 -12.84 7.58
N LEU A 27 13.40 -12.61 7.30
CA LEU A 27 12.47 -13.62 6.79
C LEU A 27 12.61 -13.91 5.28
N GLY A 28 13.49 -13.19 4.57
CA GLY A 28 13.76 -13.42 3.15
C GLY A 28 12.90 -12.60 2.18
N PHE A 29 12.13 -11.62 2.67
CA PHE A 29 11.43 -10.68 1.79
C PHE A 29 12.41 -9.71 1.13
N SER A 30 12.06 -9.31 -0.10
CA SER A 30 12.79 -8.30 -0.89
C SER A 30 11.99 -7.02 -1.08
N ASN A 31 10.68 -7.05 -0.84
CA ASN A 31 9.80 -5.92 -1.02
C ASN A 31 8.72 -5.86 0.07
N ALA A 32 8.24 -4.65 0.37
CA ALA A 32 7.13 -4.40 1.28
C ALA A 32 6.18 -3.34 0.71
N VAL A 33 4.88 -3.60 0.78
CA VAL A 33 3.83 -2.68 0.36
C VAL A 33 3.22 -2.04 1.59
N ILE A 34 3.42 -0.73 1.74
CA ILE A 34 3.24 0.00 2.99
C ILE A 34 1.92 0.78 2.98
N GLU A 35 1.03 0.49 3.93
CA GLU A 35 -0.04 1.39 4.33
C GLU A 35 0.44 2.22 5.53
N ALA A 36 0.41 3.55 5.40
CA ALA A 36 0.89 4.46 6.43
C ALA A 36 -0.07 5.64 6.61
N GLY A 37 -0.04 6.25 7.81
CA GLY A 37 -0.73 7.52 8.08
C GLY A 37 -0.04 8.72 7.42
N GLU A 38 -0.72 9.88 7.42
CA GLU A 38 -0.27 11.10 6.72
C GLU A 38 1.17 11.52 7.08
N GLY A 39 1.54 11.52 8.37
CA GLY A 39 2.89 11.94 8.79
C GLY A 39 4.03 11.07 8.24
N VAL A 40 3.78 9.78 7.98
CA VAL A 40 4.76 8.89 7.34
C VAL A 40 4.70 9.03 5.81
N LEU A 41 3.51 9.25 5.24
CA LEU A 41 3.35 9.47 3.80
C LEU A 41 4.04 10.76 3.33
N GLU A 42 4.03 11.83 4.13
CA GLU A 42 4.77 13.06 3.85
C GLU A 42 6.29 12.84 3.83
N ARG A 43 6.77 11.86 4.61
CA ARG A 43 8.18 11.47 4.71
C ARG A 43 8.49 10.16 3.97
N PHE A 44 7.69 9.79 2.97
CA PHE A 44 7.81 8.48 2.35
C PHE A 44 9.16 8.26 1.65
N ASP A 45 9.80 9.31 1.15
CA ASP A 45 11.14 9.21 0.56
C ASP A 45 12.21 8.84 1.60
N GLU A 46 12.04 9.25 2.85
CA GLU A 46 12.90 8.82 3.96
C GLU A 46 12.67 7.36 4.29
N LEU A 47 11.40 6.92 4.36
CA LEU A 47 11.07 5.51 4.51
C LEU A 47 11.65 4.66 3.38
N ARG A 48 11.67 5.18 2.15
CA ARG A 48 12.27 4.50 1.00
C ARG A 48 13.77 4.30 1.17
N ARG A 49 14.50 5.32 1.65
CA ARG A 49 15.93 5.20 1.96
C ARG A 49 16.19 4.16 3.05
N ILE A 50 15.40 4.19 4.13
CA ILE A 50 15.49 3.18 5.21
C ILE A 50 15.32 1.77 4.65
N GLY A 51 14.31 1.56 3.79
CA GLY A 51 14.11 0.28 3.13
C GLY A 51 15.31 -0.13 2.27
N GLU A 52 15.82 0.77 1.42
CA GLU A 52 16.96 0.50 0.54
C GLU A 52 18.23 0.14 1.32
N GLU A 53 18.53 0.85 2.41
CA GLU A 53 19.65 0.56 3.33
C GLU A 53 19.53 -0.82 3.96
N GLN A 54 18.31 -1.30 4.21
CA GLN A 54 18.03 -2.63 4.75
C GLN A 54 17.84 -3.71 3.67
N GLY A 55 17.94 -3.34 2.38
CA GLY A 55 17.76 -4.26 1.27
C GLY A 55 16.31 -4.65 0.98
N ILE A 56 15.34 -3.79 1.34
CA ILE A 56 13.91 -3.94 1.01
C ILE A 56 13.42 -2.74 0.18
N LYS A 57 12.80 -3.03 -0.96
CA LYS A 57 12.08 -2.00 -1.72
C LYS A 57 10.69 -1.77 -1.12
N VAL A 58 10.33 -0.51 -0.92
CA VAL A 58 9.03 -0.13 -0.35
C VAL A 58 8.14 0.58 -1.37
N TYR A 59 6.85 0.31 -1.30
CA TYR A 59 5.83 0.85 -2.21
C TYR A 59 4.66 1.44 -1.40
N ARG A 60 4.06 2.56 -1.84
CA ARG A 60 2.92 3.15 -1.14
C ARG A 60 1.64 2.39 -1.49
N LYS A 61 0.88 2.04 -0.46
CA LYS A 61 -0.45 1.43 -0.55
C LYS A 61 -1.50 2.39 -0.05
N LEU A 62 -2.57 2.54 -0.81
CA LEU A 62 -3.82 3.13 -0.34
C LEU A 62 -4.86 2.03 -0.18
N VAL A 63 -5.49 1.96 0.98
CA VAL A 63 -6.64 1.10 1.23
C VAL A 63 -7.90 1.96 1.23
N LEU A 64 -8.78 1.74 0.26
CA LEU A 64 -10.04 2.46 0.14
C LEU A 64 -11.18 1.63 0.72
N LYS A 65 -12.01 2.27 1.54
CA LYS A 65 -13.27 1.72 2.04
C LYS A 65 -14.45 2.59 1.58
N PRO A 66 -14.92 2.41 0.34
CA PRO A 66 -15.98 3.25 -0.22
C PRO A 66 -17.37 2.79 0.23
N ASP A 67 -18.26 3.74 0.54
CA ASP A 67 -19.68 3.45 0.81
C ASP A 67 -20.47 2.96 -0.42
N GLY A 68 -19.87 3.02 -1.62
CA GLY A 68 -20.49 2.57 -2.87
C GLY A 68 -19.76 3.07 -4.11
N ARG A 69 -20.37 2.88 -5.28
CA ARG A 69 -19.75 3.22 -6.57
C ARG A 69 -19.29 4.69 -6.68
N LYS A 70 -20.13 5.64 -6.28
CA LYS A 70 -19.84 7.07 -6.42
C LYS A 70 -18.65 7.50 -5.54
N SER A 71 -18.56 7.00 -4.31
CA SER A 71 -17.45 7.29 -3.40
C SER A 71 -16.16 6.64 -3.90
N LEU A 72 -16.21 5.38 -4.36
CA LEU A 72 -15.05 4.71 -4.96
C LEU A 72 -14.45 5.51 -6.13
N LEU A 73 -15.27 5.86 -7.13
CA LEU A 73 -14.81 6.59 -8.32
C LEU A 73 -14.25 7.98 -7.98
N ARG A 74 -14.80 8.63 -6.94
CA ARG A 74 -14.27 9.89 -6.41
C ARG A 74 -12.87 9.68 -5.81
N SER A 75 -12.73 8.72 -4.90
CA SER A 75 -11.45 8.41 -4.24
C SER A 75 -10.36 7.99 -5.22
N LEU A 76 -10.69 7.18 -6.24
CA LEU A 76 -9.75 6.79 -7.29
C LEU A 76 -9.27 7.97 -8.16
N ARG A 77 -10.12 8.99 -8.38
CA ARG A 77 -9.72 10.19 -9.12
C ARG A 77 -8.78 11.06 -8.29
N SER A 78 -9.10 11.27 -7.01
CA SER A 78 -8.31 12.14 -6.13
C SER A 78 -6.92 11.59 -5.79
N ASN A 79 -6.70 10.28 -5.98
CA ASN A 79 -5.46 9.59 -5.65
C ASN A 79 -4.67 9.09 -6.88
N ARG A 80 -5.07 9.50 -8.09
CA ARG A 80 -4.41 9.10 -9.33
C ARG A 80 -2.92 9.49 -9.29
N GLY A 81 -2.05 8.49 -9.43
CA GLY A 81 -0.59 8.68 -9.48
C GLY A 81 0.08 9.00 -8.14
N LYS A 82 -0.65 8.99 -7.02
CA LYS A 82 -0.09 9.25 -5.68
C LYS A 82 0.43 7.99 -4.99
N PHE A 83 -0.19 6.85 -5.30
CA PHE A 83 0.12 5.55 -4.70
C PHE A 83 0.50 4.57 -5.80
N GLU A 84 1.47 3.71 -5.52
CA GLU A 84 1.86 2.63 -6.41
C GLU A 84 0.84 1.48 -6.37
N ILE A 85 0.17 1.26 -5.23
CA ILE A 85 -0.81 0.19 -5.03
C ILE A 85 -2.10 0.76 -4.42
N ILE A 86 -3.25 0.40 -5.00
CA ILE A 86 -4.59 0.70 -4.48
C ILE A 86 -5.34 -0.61 -4.22
N THR A 87 -5.73 -0.81 -2.96
CA THR A 87 -6.61 -1.89 -2.52
C THR A 87 -7.98 -1.35 -2.19
N VAL A 88 -9.05 -2.04 -2.61
CA VAL A 88 -10.43 -1.69 -2.25
C VAL A 88 -11.01 -2.75 -1.33
N LEU A 89 -11.45 -2.32 -0.14
CA LEU A 89 -12.28 -3.12 0.77
C LEU A 89 -13.72 -3.12 0.25
N CYS A 90 -14.22 -4.29 -0.14
CA CYS A 90 -15.51 -4.44 -0.81
C CYS A 90 -16.56 -5.00 0.14
N GLU A 91 -17.35 -4.13 0.77
CA GLU A 91 -18.43 -4.55 1.67
C GLU A 91 -19.76 -4.90 0.95
N ASN A 92 -19.83 -4.71 -0.37
CA ASN A 92 -20.98 -5.10 -1.18
C ASN A 92 -20.59 -5.47 -2.62
N LEU A 93 -21.49 -6.18 -3.30
CA LEU A 93 -21.29 -6.69 -4.67
C LEU A 93 -21.10 -5.56 -5.70
N GLU A 94 -21.84 -4.45 -5.57
CA GLU A 94 -21.74 -3.33 -6.51
C GLU A 94 -20.32 -2.73 -6.49
N THR A 95 -19.78 -2.46 -5.30
CA THR A 95 -18.42 -1.98 -5.11
C THR A 95 -17.40 -2.97 -5.68
N ALA A 96 -17.55 -4.28 -5.41
CA ALA A 96 -16.64 -5.30 -5.92
C ALA A 96 -16.61 -5.32 -7.46
N LEU A 97 -17.78 -5.28 -8.11
CA LEU A 97 -17.89 -5.28 -9.58
C LEU A 97 -17.31 -4.03 -10.24
N VAL A 98 -17.36 -2.88 -9.56
CA VAL A 98 -16.75 -1.64 -10.04
C VAL A 98 -15.24 -1.71 -9.87
N ALA A 99 -14.77 -2.08 -8.68
CA ALA A 99 -13.36 -2.14 -8.36
C ALA A 99 -12.62 -3.18 -9.23
N ALA A 100 -13.21 -4.36 -9.47
CA ALA A 100 -12.63 -5.41 -10.31
C ALA A 100 -12.47 -5.01 -11.79
N ARG A 101 -13.22 -4.01 -12.27
CA ARG A 101 -13.17 -3.54 -13.67
C ARG A 101 -12.38 -2.23 -13.84
N ASP A 102 -12.03 -1.56 -12.74
CA ASP A 102 -11.34 -0.29 -12.80
C ASP A 102 -9.83 -0.51 -12.84
N SER A 103 -9.16 -0.09 -13.92
CA SER A 103 -7.74 -0.32 -14.14
C SER A 103 -6.80 0.39 -13.15
N ARG A 104 -7.34 1.19 -12.23
CA ARG A 104 -6.58 1.86 -11.16
C ARG A 104 -6.56 1.07 -9.86
N VAL A 105 -7.30 -0.03 -9.78
CA VAL A 105 -7.36 -0.89 -8.60
C VAL A 105 -6.46 -2.09 -8.82
N ASP A 106 -5.55 -2.34 -7.88
CA ASP A 106 -4.57 -3.43 -7.97
C ASP A 106 -5.05 -4.69 -7.24
N SER A 107 -5.87 -4.52 -6.19
CA SER A 107 -6.36 -5.65 -5.38
C SER A 107 -7.69 -5.34 -4.69
N LEU A 108 -8.40 -6.41 -4.36
CA LEU A 108 -9.70 -6.41 -3.71
C LEU A 108 -9.63 -7.28 -2.46
N ILE A 109 -10.29 -6.84 -1.39
CA ILE A 109 -10.46 -7.60 -0.14
C ILE A 109 -11.93 -7.58 0.25
#